data_AF-A0A3C0SK89-F1
#
_entry.id   AF-A0A3C0SK89-F1
#
_cell.length_a   1.000
_cell.length_b   1.000
_cell.length_c   1.000
_cell.angle_alpha   90.00
_cell.angle_beta   90.00
_cell.angle_gamma   90.00
#
_symmetry.space_group_name_H-M   'P 1'
#
loop_
_entity.id
_entity.type
_entity.pdbx_description
1 polymer ?
#
loop_
_entity_poly.entity_id
_entity_poly.type
_entity_poly.pdbx_seq_one_letter_code
_entity_poly.pdbx_strand_id
1 'polypeptide(L)'
;MERTWLQDQVLKSLPTEKRMSPGTGPEDKLRLKPPSALKRTIRTAGLLAVLIVSAISLSAESAAPVVSFRAGLQPEGARLVIDLDRPVNYSLSAEGSKVMIDIKAESAGEGSGSFPNNRVASSYSARPTTEGTSLEINLRSPAVTVKHYTLPSPERIVVDISPSPGATGQDGQKPRVFGIHGLVRAPLVTGPGKGYTDLRLSPEEMVLEDGFTARTFPFEVPTTRRIVEGSSFSPVLVFEAKGEEGQARVSFILNGVPVGDTLLQFRKGSDTGTRIELPPGLIRPGENRMTLAVSTFPKGGRGQIGGSLRILDESFLRLQYLSASDVRLKDVGAFLDRSLPTEGEDLAVVLPGRPEPEEILAALEMAMKWYGGRTFGQIRVRILTPEMVDSETARCFHTVYLGRRSLLPLPVLEAFRSETPPGDKGFLSAFVDPYGKFRLLVTSDTAEGVLSGVLSLMDRSLRERLDMRRAFITPGRTLPVRKTEATDGSVTFR
;
A
#
# COMPACT_ATOMS: atom_id res chain seq x y z
N MET A 1 -49.80 11.91 38.52
CA MET A 1 -49.97 12.01 39.98
C MET A 1 -48.71 12.69 40.49
N GLU A 2 -48.78 13.94 40.98
CA GLU A 2 -47.71 14.71 41.68
C GLU A 2 -46.36 14.93 40.93
N ARG A 3 -45.65 16.08 40.94
CA ARG A 3 -45.71 17.43 41.54
C ARG A 3 -44.99 18.39 40.53
N THR A 4 -45.52 19.58 40.18
CA THR A 4 -45.13 20.95 40.66
C THR A 4 -43.60 21.22 40.76
N TRP A 5 -43.03 22.38 40.41
CA TRP A 5 -43.39 23.82 40.54
C TRP A 5 -42.82 24.64 39.33
N LEU A 6 -43.44 25.66 38.72
CA LEU A 6 -43.99 26.98 39.12
C LEU A 6 -42.96 28.14 39.32
N GLN A 7 -43.03 29.15 38.42
CA GLN A 7 -42.81 30.62 38.61
C GLN A 7 -41.45 31.11 39.21
N ASP A 8 -40.94 32.35 39.05
CA ASP A 8 -41.46 33.58 38.41
C ASP A 8 -40.32 34.60 38.07
N GLN A 9 -40.60 35.53 37.15
CA GLN A 9 -40.31 37.00 37.18
C GLN A 9 -38.92 37.71 37.12
N VAL A 10 -38.99 38.85 36.40
CA VAL A 10 -38.38 40.20 36.62
C VAL A 10 -36.89 40.44 36.31
N LEU A 11 -36.50 41.18 35.26
CA LEU A 11 -36.56 42.65 34.97
C LEU A 11 -35.64 43.54 35.84
N LYS A 12 -34.64 44.20 35.21
CA LYS A 12 -33.95 45.42 35.69
C LYS A 12 -33.47 46.26 34.50
N SER A 13 -33.20 47.56 34.72
CA SER A 13 -33.59 48.61 33.77
C SER A 13 -32.65 49.84 33.67
N LEU A 14 -32.52 50.40 32.45
CA LEU A 14 -32.25 51.84 32.15
C LEU A 14 -30.86 52.42 32.61
N PRO A 15 -30.42 53.66 32.23
CA PRO A 15 -31.13 54.77 31.55
C PRO A 15 -30.42 55.58 30.41
N THR A 16 -31.27 56.18 29.56
CA THR A 16 -31.36 57.60 29.10
C THR A 16 -30.13 58.52 28.84
N GLU A 17 -29.89 58.80 27.54
CA GLU A 17 -29.71 60.12 26.84
C GLU A 17 -29.01 61.36 27.49
N LYS A 18 -27.99 61.94 26.81
CA LYS A 18 -27.70 63.41 26.80
C LYS A 18 -26.71 63.94 25.71
N ARG A 19 -27.21 64.88 24.89
CA ARG A 19 -26.62 66.06 24.17
C ARG A 19 -25.10 66.27 23.87
N MET A 20 -24.89 66.74 22.61
CA MET A 20 -24.05 67.87 22.12
C MET A 20 -22.55 67.72 21.73
N SER A 21 -22.21 68.38 20.60
CA SER A 21 -20.94 68.50 19.85
C SER A 21 -20.20 69.84 20.17
N PRO A 22 -19.22 70.39 19.38
CA PRO A 22 -18.14 69.86 18.50
C PRO A 22 -16.75 70.58 18.67
N GLY A 23 -15.74 70.25 17.84
CA GLY A 23 -14.49 71.05 17.60
C GLY A 23 -13.21 70.50 18.28
N THR A 24 -11.95 70.72 17.82
CA THR A 24 -11.34 71.46 16.68
C THR A 24 -9.97 70.84 16.31
N GLY A 25 -9.46 70.97 15.06
CA GLY A 25 -8.13 70.50 14.59
C GLY A 25 -6.96 71.47 14.90
N PRO A 26 -5.85 71.57 14.09
CA PRO A 26 -5.57 71.00 12.76
C PRO A 26 -4.08 70.52 12.54
N GLU A 27 -3.46 70.81 11.37
CA GLU A 27 -2.10 70.46 10.83
C GLU A 27 -2.00 69.05 10.19
N ASP A 28 -2.15 68.77 8.89
CA ASP A 28 -1.81 69.40 7.59
C ASP A 28 -0.50 68.88 6.92
N LYS A 29 -0.65 68.45 5.65
CA LYS A 29 0.33 68.04 4.60
C LYS A 29 0.80 66.56 4.56
N LEU A 30 0.98 65.89 3.40
CA LEU A 30 1.02 66.35 1.99
C LEU A 30 0.59 65.25 0.96
N ARG A 31 -0.06 65.72 -0.12
CA ARG A 31 -0.53 65.07 -1.37
C ARG A 31 0.22 63.86 -1.96
N LEU A 32 -0.52 63.06 -2.75
CA LEU A 32 -0.30 62.93 -4.21
C LEU A 32 -1.61 62.55 -4.97
N LYS A 33 -1.70 62.89 -6.27
CA LYS A 33 -2.90 62.76 -7.15
C LYS A 33 -2.65 61.77 -8.31
N PRO A 34 -3.69 61.15 -8.92
CA PRO A 34 -3.60 60.26 -10.09
C PRO A 34 -3.56 61.05 -11.41
N PRO A 35 -3.15 60.45 -12.56
CA PRO A 35 -4.07 59.68 -13.45
C PRO A 35 -3.35 58.42 -14.06
N SER A 36 -3.69 57.73 -15.17
CA SER A 36 -4.64 57.96 -16.29
C SER A 36 -4.99 56.66 -17.08
N ALA A 37 -5.92 56.78 -18.04
CA ALA A 37 -5.96 56.11 -19.35
C ALA A 37 -6.11 54.56 -19.48
N LEU A 38 -7.36 54.12 -19.38
CA LEU A 38 -7.92 52.97 -20.12
C LEU A 38 -7.75 53.11 -21.66
N LYS A 39 -7.07 52.18 -22.35
CA LYS A 39 -7.36 51.71 -23.74
C LYS A 39 -6.35 50.67 -24.28
N ARG A 40 -6.87 49.68 -25.03
CA ARG A 40 -6.17 48.53 -25.69
C ARG A 40 -5.61 47.49 -24.69
N THR A 41 -5.78 46.17 -24.86
CA THR A 41 -6.24 45.39 -26.03
C THR A 41 -7.08 44.18 -25.61
N ILE A 42 -8.35 44.11 -26.01
CA ILE A 42 -9.19 42.91 -25.89
C ILE A 42 -8.93 42.04 -27.13
N ARG A 43 -8.05 41.02 -27.05
CA ARG A 43 -7.91 40.01 -28.13
C ARG A 43 -7.23 38.67 -27.77
N THR A 44 -7.26 38.23 -26.51
CA THR A 44 -6.74 36.90 -26.09
C THR A 44 -7.66 36.10 -25.14
N ALA A 45 -8.84 36.62 -24.76
CA ALA A 45 -9.80 35.90 -23.91
C ALA A 45 -10.81 35.03 -24.70
N GLY A 46 -10.86 35.15 -26.03
CA GLY A 46 -11.88 34.53 -26.88
C GLY A 46 -11.59 33.12 -27.40
N LEU A 47 -10.43 32.53 -27.08
CA LEU A 47 -10.08 31.17 -27.52
C LEU A 47 -10.09 30.13 -26.37
N LEU A 48 -9.97 30.59 -25.12
CA LEU A 48 -9.92 29.71 -23.94
C LEU A 48 -11.31 29.24 -23.49
N ALA A 49 -12.36 30.02 -23.76
CA ALA A 49 -13.73 29.71 -23.37
C ALA A 49 -14.43 28.67 -24.27
N VAL A 50 -13.91 28.39 -25.46
CA VAL A 50 -14.49 27.40 -26.39
C VAL A 50 -13.83 26.01 -26.25
N LEU A 51 -12.60 25.93 -25.71
CA LEU A 51 -11.93 24.65 -25.41
C LEU A 51 -12.32 24.04 -24.06
N ILE A 52 -13.00 24.77 -23.18
CA ILE A 52 -13.41 24.29 -21.84
C ILE A 52 -14.83 23.70 -21.85
N VAL A 53 -15.64 23.94 -22.89
CA VAL A 53 -17.04 23.47 -22.99
C VAL A 53 -17.16 22.09 -23.69
N SER A 54 -16.05 21.48 -24.12
CA SER A 54 -16.04 20.12 -24.69
C SER A 54 -15.61 19.02 -23.70
N ALA A 55 -15.41 19.36 -22.41
CA ALA A 55 -14.90 18.43 -21.39
C ALA A 55 -15.98 17.89 -20.42
N ILE A 56 -17.27 18.12 -20.70
CA ILE A 56 -18.39 17.54 -19.91
C ILE A 56 -19.39 16.89 -20.86
N SER A 57 -19.20 15.59 -21.13
CA SER A 57 -20.24 14.54 -21.33
C SER A 57 -19.69 13.32 -22.09
N LEU A 58 -18.67 12.66 -21.54
CA LEU A 58 -18.56 11.20 -21.65
C LEU A 58 -18.53 10.60 -20.25
N SER A 59 -19.67 10.70 -19.56
CA SER A 59 -19.98 9.82 -18.44
C SER A 59 -20.31 8.43 -18.98
N ALA A 60 -19.25 7.71 -19.34
CA ALA A 60 -19.24 6.27 -19.53
C ALA A 60 -17.87 5.77 -19.06
N GLU A 61 -17.61 5.90 -17.75
CA GLU A 61 -16.50 5.21 -17.12
C GLU A 61 -16.80 3.71 -17.17
N SER A 62 -16.40 3.08 -18.28
CA SER A 62 -16.65 1.68 -18.56
C SER A 62 -16.25 0.85 -17.33
N ALA A 63 -17.23 0.12 -16.79
CA ALA A 63 -17.01 -0.84 -15.73
C ALA A 63 -16.17 -1.97 -16.35
N ALA A 64 -14.87 -1.92 -16.11
CA ALA A 64 -13.90 -2.70 -16.87
C ALA A 64 -14.14 -4.22 -16.76
N PRO A 65 -13.94 -4.97 -17.85
CA PRO A 65 -14.53 -6.28 -18.01
C PRO A 65 -13.87 -7.35 -17.12
N VAL A 66 -14.72 -8.20 -16.54
CA VAL A 66 -14.33 -9.56 -16.17
C VAL A 66 -13.82 -10.27 -17.43
N VAL A 67 -12.57 -10.70 -17.42
CA VAL A 67 -11.84 -11.20 -18.59
C VAL A 67 -12.18 -12.66 -18.88
N SER A 68 -12.13 -13.52 -17.85
CA SER A 68 -12.45 -14.95 -18.01
C SER A 68 -12.76 -15.64 -16.70
N PHE A 69 -13.45 -16.79 -16.79
CA PHE A 69 -13.78 -17.66 -15.67
C PHE A 69 -13.05 -19.00 -15.83
N ARG A 70 -12.38 -19.47 -14.76
CA ARG A 70 -11.61 -20.72 -14.77
C ARG A 70 -11.95 -21.57 -13.56
N ALA A 71 -12.64 -22.68 -13.79
CA ALA A 71 -12.90 -23.70 -12.78
C ALA A 71 -11.80 -24.76 -12.79
N GLY A 72 -11.38 -25.20 -11.60
CA GLY A 72 -10.33 -26.20 -11.44
C GLY A 72 -10.37 -26.90 -10.09
N LEU A 73 -9.36 -27.73 -9.87
CA LEU A 73 -9.14 -28.44 -8.61
C LEU A 73 -8.09 -27.73 -7.75
N GLN A 74 -8.28 -27.81 -6.45
CA GLN A 74 -7.28 -27.47 -5.42
C GLN A 74 -7.17 -28.66 -4.44
N PRO A 75 -6.11 -28.75 -3.59
CA PRO A 75 -5.86 -29.95 -2.77
C PRO A 75 -7.03 -30.41 -1.90
N GLU A 76 -7.89 -29.49 -1.45
CA GLU A 76 -9.03 -29.78 -0.57
C GLU A 76 -10.41 -29.71 -1.28
N GLY A 77 -10.48 -29.45 -2.59
CA GLY A 77 -11.76 -29.34 -3.29
C GLY A 77 -11.73 -28.58 -4.62
N ALA A 78 -12.73 -27.73 -4.83
CA ALA A 78 -12.89 -26.95 -6.06
C ALA A 78 -12.33 -25.54 -5.91
N ARG A 79 -11.84 -24.97 -7.01
CA ARG A 79 -11.43 -23.57 -7.12
C ARG A 79 -12.09 -22.93 -8.32
N LEU A 80 -12.65 -21.74 -8.13
CA LEU A 80 -13.00 -20.81 -9.21
C LEU A 80 -12.00 -19.65 -9.19
N VAL A 81 -11.47 -19.31 -10.36
CA VAL A 81 -10.69 -18.08 -10.58
C VAL A 81 -11.46 -17.22 -11.57
N ILE A 82 -11.64 -15.95 -11.22
CA ILE A 82 -12.25 -14.93 -12.05
C ILE A 82 -11.11 -13.96 -12.38
N ASP A 83 -10.69 -13.94 -13.64
CA ASP A 83 -9.63 -13.05 -14.11
C ASP A 83 -10.21 -11.66 -14.45
N LEU A 84 -9.50 -10.62 -14.02
CA LEU A 84 -9.89 -9.23 -14.14
C LEU A 84 -8.76 -8.46 -14.83
N ASP A 85 -9.10 -7.36 -15.49
CA ASP A 85 -8.11 -6.43 -16.06
C ASP A 85 -7.62 -5.39 -15.03
N ARG A 86 -8.49 -5.00 -14.09
CA ARG A 86 -8.17 -4.11 -12.95
C ARG A 86 -8.82 -4.60 -11.63
N PRO A 87 -8.42 -4.07 -10.47
CA PRO A 87 -9.06 -4.41 -9.19
C PRO A 87 -10.51 -3.93 -9.16
N VAL A 88 -11.43 -4.77 -8.67
CA VAL A 88 -12.87 -4.47 -8.59
C VAL A 88 -13.44 -4.82 -7.21
N ASN A 89 -14.52 -4.15 -6.82
CA ASN A 89 -15.27 -4.50 -5.62
C ASN A 89 -16.25 -5.65 -5.93
N TYR A 90 -16.41 -6.57 -4.99
CA TYR A 90 -17.38 -7.65 -5.08
C TYR A 90 -17.91 -8.04 -3.69
N SER A 91 -19.08 -8.66 -3.66
CA SER A 91 -19.64 -9.32 -2.50
C SER A 91 -19.87 -10.80 -2.79
N LEU A 92 -19.81 -11.64 -1.76
CA LEU A 92 -20.10 -13.06 -1.87
C LEU A 92 -21.04 -13.48 -0.73
N SER A 93 -22.11 -14.19 -1.09
CA SER A 93 -23.10 -14.74 -0.16
C SER A 93 -23.39 -16.21 -0.48
N ALA A 94 -24.00 -16.93 0.44
CA ALA A 94 -24.34 -18.34 0.24
C ALA A 94 -25.70 -18.70 0.85
N GLU A 95 -26.50 -19.42 0.09
CA GLU A 95 -27.84 -19.86 0.47
C GLU A 95 -28.10 -21.27 -0.04
N GLY A 96 -28.43 -22.19 0.89
CA GLY A 96 -28.59 -23.61 0.58
C GLY A 96 -27.36 -24.17 -0.17
N SER A 97 -27.61 -24.81 -1.31
CA SER A 97 -26.58 -25.34 -2.21
C SER A 97 -26.12 -24.33 -3.28
N LYS A 98 -26.20 -23.02 -3.02
CA LYS A 98 -25.72 -21.97 -3.93
C LYS A 98 -24.76 -21.00 -3.24
N VAL A 99 -23.77 -20.53 -4.00
CA VAL A 99 -22.94 -19.37 -3.66
C VAL A 99 -23.15 -18.31 -4.73
N MET A 100 -23.51 -17.10 -4.32
CA MET A 100 -23.69 -15.96 -5.20
C MET A 100 -22.51 -15.00 -5.05
N ILE A 101 -21.98 -14.51 -6.17
CA ILE A 101 -20.93 -13.51 -6.23
C ILE A 101 -21.41 -12.35 -7.09
N ASP A 102 -21.52 -11.17 -6.49
CA ASP A 102 -21.91 -9.96 -7.21
C ASP A 102 -20.67 -9.08 -7.38
N ILE A 103 -20.22 -8.95 -8.62
CA ILE A 103 -19.02 -8.23 -9.01
C ILE A 103 -19.45 -6.88 -9.57
N LYS A 104 -18.93 -5.78 -9.03
CA LYS A 104 -19.22 -4.41 -9.52
C LYS A 104 -18.35 -4.07 -10.73
N ALA A 105 -18.46 -4.92 -11.76
CA ALA A 105 -17.75 -4.89 -13.03
C ALA A 105 -18.58 -5.64 -14.09
N GLU A 106 -18.66 -5.11 -15.31
CA GLU A 106 -19.36 -5.78 -16.40
C GLU A 106 -18.59 -7.01 -16.89
N SER A 107 -19.26 -7.88 -17.65
CA SER A 107 -18.66 -9.02 -18.35
C SER A 107 -19.08 -8.96 -19.81
N ALA A 108 -18.19 -9.37 -20.73
CA ALA A 108 -18.44 -9.26 -22.17
C ALA A 108 -19.60 -10.16 -22.68
N GLY A 109 -20.11 -11.06 -21.86
CA GLY A 109 -21.23 -11.95 -22.15
C GLY A 109 -21.48 -12.93 -21.00
N GLU A 110 -22.45 -13.83 -21.17
CA GLU A 110 -22.66 -14.92 -20.21
C GLU A 110 -21.46 -15.88 -20.17
N GLY A 111 -21.06 -16.32 -18.98
CA GLY A 111 -20.04 -17.35 -18.77
C GLY A 111 -20.65 -18.56 -18.07
N SER A 112 -20.28 -19.77 -18.45
CA SER A 112 -20.68 -20.97 -17.70
C SER A 112 -19.67 -22.10 -17.84
N GLY A 113 -19.67 -23.02 -16.88
CA GLY A 113 -18.81 -24.18 -16.90
C GLY A 113 -19.05 -25.15 -15.75
N SER A 114 -18.42 -26.32 -15.83
CA SER A 114 -18.44 -27.35 -14.78
C SER A 114 -17.13 -27.35 -13.98
N PHE A 115 -17.20 -27.76 -12.72
CA PHE A 115 -16.00 -28.00 -11.92
C PHE A 115 -15.54 -29.46 -12.11
N PRO A 116 -14.39 -29.71 -12.75
CA PRO A 116 -13.97 -31.06 -13.11
C PRO A 116 -13.67 -31.92 -11.87
N ASN A 117 -14.16 -33.17 -11.86
CA ASN A 117 -13.77 -34.25 -10.94
C ASN A 117 -13.71 -33.90 -9.44
N ASN A 118 -14.64 -33.07 -8.95
CA ASN A 118 -14.68 -32.62 -7.55
C ASN A 118 -16.00 -33.03 -6.84
N ARG A 119 -15.99 -33.05 -5.50
CA ARG A 119 -17.11 -33.50 -4.66
C ARG A 119 -17.97 -32.38 -4.06
N VAL A 120 -17.60 -31.11 -4.21
CA VAL A 120 -18.20 -29.98 -3.47
C VAL A 120 -19.03 -29.03 -4.34
N ALA A 121 -18.66 -28.84 -5.60
CA ALA A 121 -19.34 -28.01 -6.60
C ALA A 121 -19.67 -28.79 -7.87
N SER A 122 -20.71 -28.38 -8.59
CA SER A 122 -21.13 -28.99 -9.86
C SER A 122 -20.79 -28.07 -11.04
N SER A 123 -21.30 -26.85 -11.02
CA SER A 123 -21.19 -25.87 -12.11
C SER A 123 -21.15 -24.43 -11.59
N TYR A 124 -20.80 -23.50 -12.48
CA TYR A 124 -21.01 -22.07 -12.29
C TYR A 124 -21.69 -21.46 -13.51
N SER A 125 -22.42 -20.37 -13.31
CA SER A 125 -22.98 -19.52 -14.36
C SER A 125 -22.89 -18.05 -13.95
N ALA A 126 -22.29 -17.23 -14.81
CA ALA A 126 -22.13 -15.80 -14.69
C ALA A 126 -23.00 -15.09 -15.75
N ARG A 127 -23.68 -14.02 -15.34
CA ARG A 127 -24.50 -13.19 -16.23
C ARG A 127 -24.21 -11.70 -15.99
N PRO A 128 -24.08 -10.89 -17.05
CA PRO A 128 -24.13 -9.44 -16.92
C PRO A 128 -25.45 -9.00 -16.27
N THR A 129 -25.39 -7.96 -15.45
CA THR A 129 -26.55 -7.31 -14.81
C THR A 129 -26.41 -5.79 -14.93
N THR A 130 -27.47 -5.04 -14.60
CA THR A 130 -27.43 -3.57 -14.56
C THR A 130 -26.47 -3.00 -13.51
N GLU A 131 -25.92 -3.83 -12.62
CA GLU A 131 -24.98 -3.42 -11.58
C GLU A 131 -23.58 -4.06 -11.73
N GLY A 132 -23.31 -4.74 -12.85
CA GLY A 132 -22.05 -5.42 -13.12
C GLY A 132 -22.25 -6.85 -13.60
N THR A 133 -21.78 -7.83 -12.82
CA THR A 133 -21.87 -9.26 -13.14
C THR A 133 -22.29 -10.04 -11.90
N SER A 134 -23.32 -10.88 -12.02
CA SER A 134 -23.72 -11.82 -10.96
C SER A 134 -23.34 -13.24 -11.37
N LEU A 135 -22.70 -13.97 -10.47
CA LEU A 135 -22.20 -15.33 -10.68
C LEU A 135 -22.75 -16.27 -9.61
N GLU A 136 -23.44 -17.30 -10.07
CA GLU A 136 -23.94 -18.41 -9.25
C GLU A 136 -22.99 -19.61 -9.36
N ILE A 137 -22.54 -20.14 -8.23
CA ILE A 137 -21.90 -21.47 -8.12
C ILE A 137 -22.90 -22.44 -7.52
N ASN A 138 -23.17 -23.52 -8.24
CA ASN A 138 -23.99 -24.62 -7.75
C ASN A 138 -23.13 -25.61 -6.97
N LEU A 139 -23.48 -25.82 -5.70
CA LEU A 139 -22.84 -26.76 -4.79
C LEU A 139 -23.51 -28.14 -4.88
N ARG A 140 -22.76 -29.19 -4.53
CA ARG A 140 -23.29 -30.56 -4.41
C ARG A 140 -23.91 -30.83 -3.03
N SER A 141 -23.58 -30.01 -2.04
CA SER A 141 -24.08 -30.04 -0.68
C SER A 141 -23.80 -28.69 -0.02
N PRO A 142 -24.63 -28.21 0.93
CA PRO A 142 -24.32 -26.99 1.69
C PRO A 142 -23.20 -27.18 2.73
N ALA A 143 -22.75 -28.42 2.98
CA ALA A 143 -21.70 -28.77 3.95
C ALA A 143 -20.27 -28.40 3.48
N VAL A 144 -20.08 -27.15 3.04
CA VAL A 144 -18.81 -26.67 2.48
C VAL A 144 -18.34 -25.38 3.16
N THR A 145 -17.02 -25.24 3.20
CA THR A 145 -16.32 -24.00 3.53
C THR A 145 -15.97 -23.29 2.23
N VAL A 146 -16.27 -22.00 2.15
CA VAL A 146 -15.99 -21.13 1.00
C VAL A 146 -15.04 -20.03 1.45
N LYS A 147 -13.79 -20.08 1.02
CA LYS A 147 -12.77 -19.05 1.28
C LYS A 147 -12.61 -18.21 0.02
N HIS A 148 -12.76 -16.89 0.11
CA HIS A 148 -12.59 -15.99 -1.05
C HIS A 148 -11.58 -14.88 -0.77
N TYR A 149 -10.84 -14.48 -1.81
CA TYR A 149 -9.78 -13.47 -1.75
C TYR A 149 -9.47 -12.93 -3.14
N THR A 150 -8.57 -11.96 -3.20
CA THR A 150 -8.06 -11.40 -4.44
C THR A 150 -6.54 -11.58 -4.55
N LEU A 151 -6.03 -11.72 -5.77
CA LEU A 151 -4.60 -11.80 -6.07
C LEU A 151 -4.22 -10.76 -7.15
N PRO A 152 -3.08 -10.06 -7.02
CA PRO A 152 -2.56 -9.20 -8.07
C PRO A 152 -1.83 -9.99 -9.18
N SER A 153 -1.48 -9.28 -10.25
CA SER A 153 -0.54 -9.69 -11.30
C SER A 153 -0.74 -11.12 -11.86
N PRO A 154 -1.76 -11.34 -12.73
CA PRO A 154 -2.87 -10.45 -13.04
C PRO A 154 -3.91 -10.38 -11.91
N GLU A 155 -4.73 -9.34 -11.93
CA GLU A 155 -5.82 -9.14 -10.98
C GLU A 155 -6.86 -10.25 -11.08
N ARG A 156 -7.19 -10.88 -9.94
CA ARG A 156 -8.07 -12.04 -9.87
C ARG A 156 -8.90 -12.04 -8.60
N ILE A 157 -10.14 -12.50 -8.69
CA ILE A 157 -10.89 -13.03 -7.55
C ILE A 157 -10.72 -14.55 -7.55
N VAL A 158 -10.43 -15.13 -6.38
CA VAL A 158 -10.32 -16.58 -6.20
C VAL A 158 -11.33 -17.02 -5.15
N VAL A 159 -12.08 -18.08 -5.47
CA VAL A 159 -13.03 -18.72 -4.57
C VAL A 159 -12.67 -20.18 -4.41
N ASP A 160 -12.24 -20.54 -3.21
CA ASP A 160 -11.79 -21.85 -2.80
C ASP A 160 -12.90 -22.54 -1.99
N ILE A 161 -13.41 -23.65 -2.51
CA ILE A 161 -14.50 -24.43 -1.91
C ILE A 161 -13.93 -25.78 -1.46
N SER A 162 -14.08 -26.10 -0.17
CA SER A 162 -13.69 -27.40 0.41
C SER A 162 -14.78 -27.95 1.34
N PRO A 163 -14.80 -29.26 1.67
CA PRO A 163 -15.74 -29.81 2.65
C PRO A 163 -15.61 -29.13 4.01
N SER A 164 -16.72 -28.84 4.69
CA SER A 164 -16.67 -28.36 6.09
C SER A 164 -16.33 -29.52 7.04
N PRO A 165 -15.29 -29.40 7.89
CA PRO A 165 -14.97 -30.42 8.89
C PRO A 165 -16.15 -30.68 9.84
N GLY A 166 -16.53 -31.95 10.01
CA GLY A 166 -17.62 -32.37 10.90
C GLY A 166 -19.04 -32.04 10.41
N ALA A 167 -19.21 -31.57 9.18
CA ALA A 167 -20.53 -31.32 8.61
C ALA A 167 -21.13 -32.60 7.98
N THR A 168 -22.38 -32.92 8.31
CA THR A 168 -23.08 -34.12 7.85
C THR A 168 -23.96 -33.90 6.61
N GLY A 169 -24.11 -32.65 6.14
CA GLY A 169 -24.88 -32.35 4.93
C GLY A 169 -26.40 -32.42 5.10
N GLN A 170 -26.89 -32.28 6.34
CA GLN A 170 -28.33 -32.23 6.64
C GLN A 170 -28.98 -30.92 6.14
N ASP A 171 -30.27 -31.00 5.83
CA ASP A 171 -31.08 -29.85 5.44
C ASP A 171 -31.03 -28.74 6.51
N GLY A 172 -30.96 -27.49 6.05
CA GLY A 172 -30.81 -26.30 6.90
C GLY A 172 -29.37 -25.93 7.27
N GLN A 173 -28.38 -26.79 7.02
CA GLN A 173 -26.97 -26.39 7.09
C GLN A 173 -26.67 -25.35 6.00
N LYS A 174 -25.87 -24.32 6.30
CA LYS A 174 -25.45 -23.28 5.34
C LYS A 174 -23.93 -23.34 5.08
N PRO A 175 -23.45 -23.03 3.87
CA PRO A 175 -22.03 -22.90 3.58
C PRO A 175 -21.36 -21.87 4.49
N ARG A 176 -20.14 -22.18 4.97
CA ARG A 176 -19.35 -21.27 5.79
C ARG A 176 -18.49 -20.38 4.92
N VAL A 177 -18.90 -19.13 4.74
CA VAL A 177 -18.21 -18.14 3.90
C VAL A 177 -17.17 -17.37 4.73
N PHE A 178 -15.97 -17.21 4.19
CA PHE A 178 -14.87 -16.43 4.77
C PHE A 178 -14.14 -15.60 3.72
N GLY A 179 -14.18 -14.28 3.86
CA GLY A 179 -13.25 -13.38 3.18
C GLY A 179 -11.88 -13.48 3.83
N ILE A 180 -10.88 -13.99 3.10
CA ILE A 180 -9.49 -14.15 3.58
C ILE A 180 -8.54 -13.15 2.89
N HIS A 181 -9.05 -11.94 2.64
CA HIS A 181 -8.35 -10.86 1.97
C HIS A 181 -7.01 -10.54 2.68
N GLY A 182 -5.91 -10.61 1.94
CA GLY A 182 -4.56 -10.37 2.47
C GLY A 182 -4.02 -11.44 3.42
N LEU A 183 -4.78 -12.50 3.73
CA LEU A 183 -4.34 -13.61 4.58
C LEU A 183 -3.62 -14.73 3.80
N VAL A 184 -3.60 -14.65 2.47
CA VAL A 184 -2.77 -15.51 1.62
C VAL A 184 -1.32 -15.03 1.71
N ARG A 185 -0.37 -15.95 1.87
CA ARG A 185 1.07 -15.62 1.87
C ARG A 185 1.55 -15.39 0.44
N ALA A 186 2.46 -14.44 0.24
CA ALA A 186 3.20 -14.35 -1.01
C ALA A 186 3.88 -15.71 -1.33
N PRO A 187 3.83 -16.18 -2.58
CA PRO A 187 4.52 -17.42 -2.95
C PRO A 187 6.03 -17.28 -2.69
N LEU A 188 6.67 -18.37 -2.26
CA LEU A 188 8.13 -18.43 -2.14
C LEU A 188 8.73 -18.29 -3.54
N VAL A 189 9.29 -17.10 -3.83
CA VAL A 189 10.17 -16.90 -4.98
C VAL A 189 11.49 -17.61 -4.62
N THR A 190 11.65 -18.84 -5.09
CA THR A 190 12.84 -19.66 -4.82
C THR A 190 14.09 -19.03 -5.44
N GLY A 191 14.87 -18.38 -4.60
CA GLY A 191 16.17 -17.78 -4.87
C GLY A 191 16.82 -17.38 -3.54
N PRO A 192 18.13 -17.12 -3.48
CA PRO A 192 18.79 -16.71 -2.24
C PRO A 192 18.11 -15.45 -1.68
N GLY A 193 17.77 -15.48 -0.38
CA GLY A 193 16.92 -14.46 0.27
C GLY A 193 17.51 -13.04 0.31
N LYS A 194 18.76 -12.87 -0.12
CA LYS A 194 19.32 -11.62 -0.62
C LYS A 194 19.70 -11.85 -2.08
N GLY A 195 19.07 -11.11 -2.99
CA GLY A 195 19.38 -11.14 -4.42
C GLY A 195 19.58 -9.73 -4.97
N TYR A 196 20.17 -9.66 -6.16
CA TYR A 196 20.15 -8.45 -6.96
C TYR A 196 19.48 -8.73 -8.31
N THR A 197 18.95 -7.68 -8.93
CA THR A 197 18.52 -7.72 -10.32
C THR A 197 19.09 -6.51 -11.03
N ASP A 198 19.80 -6.78 -12.12
CA ASP A 198 20.35 -5.75 -13.00
C ASP A 198 19.34 -5.50 -14.11
N LEU A 199 18.74 -4.32 -14.10
CA LEU A 199 17.87 -3.83 -15.16
C LEU A 199 18.72 -2.98 -16.09
N ARG A 200 18.87 -3.39 -17.35
CA ARG A 200 19.54 -2.58 -18.37
C ARG A 200 18.60 -1.48 -18.84
N LEU A 201 19.10 -0.26 -18.95
CA LEU A 201 18.37 0.77 -19.68
C LEU A 201 18.60 0.58 -21.18
N SER A 202 17.55 0.84 -21.97
CA SER A 202 17.68 0.84 -23.43
C SER A 202 18.61 1.96 -23.87
N PRO A 203 19.55 1.71 -24.81
CA PRO A 203 20.33 2.78 -25.42
C PRO A 203 19.43 3.83 -26.06
N GLU A 204 19.74 5.10 -25.83
CA GLU A 204 18.96 6.21 -26.33
C GLU A 204 19.86 7.43 -26.57
N GLU A 205 19.52 8.22 -27.59
CA GLU A 205 20.16 9.51 -27.87
C GLU A 205 19.16 10.64 -27.60
N MET A 206 19.57 11.56 -26.75
CA MET A 206 18.77 12.69 -26.28
C MET A 206 19.34 13.97 -26.90
N VAL A 207 18.64 14.54 -27.88
CA VAL A 207 19.01 15.82 -28.49
C VAL A 207 18.76 16.96 -27.50
N LEU A 208 19.74 17.85 -27.38
CA LEU A 208 19.72 19.07 -26.58
C LEU A 208 19.59 20.25 -27.54
N GLU A 209 18.38 20.69 -27.83
CA GLU A 209 18.15 21.82 -28.75
C GLU A 209 18.49 23.16 -28.06
N ASP A 210 17.81 23.48 -26.95
CA ASP A 210 18.07 24.66 -26.12
C ASP A 210 19.01 24.36 -24.93
N GLY A 211 19.92 23.40 -25.10
CA GLY A 211 20.88 23.01 -24.07
C GLY A 211 20.27 22.38 -22.80
N PHE A 212 18.97 22.09 -22.79
CA PHE A 212 18.27 21.31 -21.76
C PHE A 212 17.43 20.20 -22.40
N THR A 213 17.35 19.04 -21.74
CA THR A 213 16.40 17.97 -22.10
C THR A 213 16.18 17.04 -20.89
N ALA A 214 15.07 16.30 -20.89
CA ALA A 214 14.79 15.32 -19.84
C ALA A 214 14.12 14.07 -20.43
N ARG A 215 14.54 12.88 -19.94
CA ARG A 215 14.02 11.59 -20.38
C ARG A 215 13.72 10.69 -19.19
N THR A 216 12.62 9.96 -19.26
CA THR A 216 12.14 9.11 -18.16
C THR A 216 12.09 7.66 -18.61
N PHE A 217 12.80 6.80 -17.90
CA PHE A 217 12.86 5.37 -18.10
C PHE A 217 11.99 4.67 -17.03
N PRO A 218 10.86 4.05 -17.41
CA PRO A 218 10.08 3.25 -16.48
C PRO A 218 10.78 1.93 -16.19
N PHE A 219 10.64 1.41 -14.97
CA PHE A 219 11.09 0.08 -14.59
C PHE A 219 10.17 -0.53 -13.54
N GLU A 220 9.95 -1.85 -13.59
CA GLU A 220 9.10 -2.54 -12.62
C GLU A 220 9.90 -3.24 -11.52
N VAL A 221 9.41 -3.15 -10.30
CA VAL A 221 9.87 -3.93 -9.15
C VAL A 221 8.76 -4.91 -8.74
N PRO A 222 9.00 -6.24 -8.76
CA PRO A 222 8.01 -7.21 -8.34
C PRO A 222 7.47 -6.94 -6.93
N THR A 223 6.15 -6.99 -6.74
CA THR A 223 5.50 -6.72 -5.43
C THR A 223 5.95 -7.67 -4.32
N THR A 224 6.45 -8.85 -4.69
CA THR A 224 7.03 -9.86 -3.80
C THR A 224 8.49 -9.60 -3.44
N ARG A 225 9.06 -8.45 -3.79
CA ARG A 225 10.44 -8.05 -3.49
C ARG A 225 10.46 -6.72 -2.75
N ARG A 226 11.09 -6.70 -1.57
CA ARG A 226 11.38 -5.48 -0.83
C ARG A 226 12.78 -5.01 -1.20
N ILE A 227 12.90 -3.80 -1.74
CA ILE A 227 14.20 -3.18 -2.01
C ILE A 227 14.92 -2.86 -0.69
N VAL A 228 16.23 -3.06 -0.69
CA VAL A 228 17.12 -2.77 0.44
C VAL A 228 18.32 -1.91 0.01
N GLU A 229 19.06 -1.44 1.00
CA GLU A 229 20.29 -0.65 0.83
C GLU A 229 21.32 -1.38 -0.05
N GLY A 230 22.20 -0.60 -0.69
CA GLY A 230 23.18 -1.09 -1.66
C GLY A 230 22.66 -1.21 -3.09
N SER A 231 21.40 -0.84 -3.33
CA SER A 231 20.86 -0.59 -4.68
C SER A 231 21.56 0.62 -5.31
N SER A 232 21.86 0.56 -6.61
CA SER A 232 22.62 1.61 -7.29
C SER A 232 22.36 1.66 -8.78
N PHE A 233 22.37 2.87 -9.35
CA PHE A 233 22.40 3.10 -10.79
C PHE A 233 23.83 3.37 -11.25
N SER A 234 24.25 2.70 -12.33
CA SER A 234 25.56 2.87 -12.97
C SER A 234 25.35 3.29 -14.42
N PRO A 235 25.08 4.58 -14.69
CA PRO A 235 24.96 5.10 -16.04
C PRO A 235 26.32 5.14 -16.76
N VAL A 236 26.31 4.83 -18.05
CA VAL A 236 27.42 5.07 -18.97
C VAL A 236 26.93 6.06 -20.03
N LEU A 237 27.51 7.27 -19.99
CA LEU A 237 27.01 8.44 -20.71
C LEU A 237 28.10 9.07 -21.58
N VAL A 238 27.73 9.42 -22.81
CA VAL A 238 28.59 10.16 -23.74
C VAL A 238 27.88 11.46 -24.11
N PHE A 239 28.54 12.60 -23.88
CA PHE A 239 28.04 13.93 -24.26
C PHE A 239 28.82 14.49 -25.45
N GLU A 240 28.10 14.83 -26.51
CA GLU A 240 28.63 15.46 -27.72
C GLU A 240 28.08 16.90 -27.83
N ALA A 241 28.94 17.88 -27.56
CA ALA A 241 28.58 19.30 -27.65
C ALA A 241 28.55 19.78 -29.12
N LYS A 242 27.57 20.63 -29.45
CA LYS A 242 27.44 21.28 -30.76
C LYS A 242 28.34 22.53 -30.83
N GLY A 243 29.66 22.33 -30.87
CA GLY A 243 30.64 23.41 -31.02
C GLY A 243 31.81 23.34 -30.04
N GLU A 244 31.97 24.40 -29.23
CA GLU A 244 33.09 24.59 -28.29
C GLU A 244 33.08 23.61 -27.09
N GLU A 245 34.12 23.70 -26.24
CA GLU A 245 34.22 22.97 -24.97
C GLU A 245 33.04 23.28 -24.03
N GLY A 246 31.99 22.47 -24.13
CA GLY A 246 30.85 22.46 -23.22
C GLY A 246 31.03 21.50 -22.03
N GLN A 247 30.21 21.71 -21.00
CA GLN A 247 29.97 20.75 -19.93
C GLN A 247 28.48 20.42 -19.90
N ALA A 248 28.12 19.18 -19.58
CA ALA A 248 26.74 18.77 -19.33
C ALA A 248 26.61 18.26 -17.89
N ARG A 249 25.75 18.90 -17.10
CA ARG A 249 25.33 18.37 -15.80
C ARG A 249 24.12 17.46 -16.02
N VAL A 250 24.24 16.21 -15.60
CA VAL A 250 23.15 15.23 -15.66
C VAL A 250 22.68 14.98 -14.23
N SER A 251 21.44 15.38 -13.95
CA SER A 251 20.74 15.13 -12.69
C SER A 251 19.90 13.87 -12.80
N PHE A 252 20.02 12.99 -11.81
CA PHE A 252 19.28 11.74 -11.72
C PHE A 252 18.15 11.89 -10.71
N ILE A 253 16.92 11.61 -11.14
CA ILE A 253 15.69 11.84 -10.39
C ILE A 253 14.90 10.54 -10.34
N LEU A 254 14.77 9.95 -9.16
CA LEU A 254 14.05 8.70 -8.94
C LEU A 254 12.67 9.01 -8.37
N ASN A 255 11.59 8.61 -9.07
CA ASN A 255 10.20 8.83 -8.67
C ASN A 255 9.91 10.29 -8.24
N GLY A 256 10.51 11.26 -8.95
CA GLY A 256 10.36 12.69 -8.71
C GLY A 256 11.34 13.30 -7.68
N VAL A 257 12.17 12.48 -7.01
CA VAL A 257 13.15 12.95 -6.02
C VAL A 257 14.58 12.89 -6.59
N PRO A 258 15.36 13.98 -6.58
CA PRO A 258 16.77 13.95 -6.98
C PRO A 258 17.59 13.01 -6.08
N VAL A 259 18.34 12.09 -6.70
CA VAL A 259 19.21 11.11 -6.01
C VAL A 259 20.70 11.33 -6.23
N GLY A 260 21.07 12.15 -7.21
CA GLY A 260 22.45 12.56 -7.45
C GLY A 260 22.59 13.32 -8.76
N ASP A 261 23.81 13.77 -9.05
CA ASP A 261 24.17 14.35 -10.33
C ASP A 261 25.61 14.02 -10.72
N THR A 262 25.93 14.09 -12.01
CA THR A 262 27.29 13.99 -12.53
C THR A 262 27.56 15.11 -13.54
N LEU A 263 28.84 15.46 -13.69
CA LEU A 263 29.29 16.52 -14.60
C LEU A 263 30.16 15.93 -15.70
N LEU A 264 29.60 15.85 -16.90
CA LEU A 264 30.29 15.41 -18.10
C LEU A 264 31.08 16.59 -18.67
N GLN A 265 32.39 16.41 -18.82
CA GLN A 265 33.26 17.37 -19.50
C GLN A 265 33.53 16.90 -20.93
N PHE A 266 33.77 17.85 -21.83
CA PHE A 266 34.27 17.52 -23.17
C PHE A 266 35.66 16.85 -23.11
N ARG A 267 35.66 15.51 -23.10
CA ARG A 267 36.80 14.68 -23.48
C ARG A 267 36.29 13.54 -24.36
N LYS A 268 36.87 13.45 -25.56
CA LYS A 268 36.59 12.39 -26.52
C LYS A 268 36.92 11.02 -25.89
N GLY A 269 35.89 10.26 -25.52
CA GLY A 269 36.02 8.93 -24.88
C GLY A 269 36.21 8.91 -23.36
N SER A 270 35.67 9.88 -22.60
CA SER A 270 35.61 9.76 -21.13
C SER A 270 34.31 9.10 -20.64
N ASP A 271 34.31 7.78 -20.51
CA ASP A 271 33.23 7.03 -19.87
C ASP A 271 33.21 7.31 -18.35
N THR A 272 32.38 8.26 -17.91
CA THR A 272 32.16 8.50 -16.49
C THR A 272 31.06 7.58 -15.95
N GLY A 273 31.45 6.35 -15.62
CA GLY A 273 30.63 5.40 -14.85
C GLY A 273 30.44 5.84 -13.40
N THR A 274 29.73 6.95 -13.17
CA THR A 274 29.42 7.46 -11.83
C THR A 274 28.36 6.59 -11.18
N ARG A 275 28.76 5.71 -10.24
CA ARG A 275 27.81 4.91 -9.46
C ARG A 275 27.02 5.80 -8.50
N ILE A 276 25.71 5.84 -8.68
CA ILE A 276 24.75 6.58 -7.84
C ILE A 276 24.07 5.58 -6.92
N GLU A 277 24.15 5.79 -5.61
CA GLU A 277 23.40 4.98 -4.65
C GLU A 277 21.93 5.38 -4.65
N LEU A 278 21.03 4.38 -4.58
CA LEU A 278 19.60 4.62 -4.65
C LEU A 278 18.94 4.37 -3.28
N PRO A 279 18.33 5.39 -2.66
CA PRO A 279 17.64 5.23 -1.40
C PRO A 279 16.49 4.22 -1.51
N PRO A 280 16.45 3.15 -0.70
CA PRO A 280 15.57 2.01 -0.96
C PRO A 280 14.07 2.32 -0.93
N GLY A 281 13.62 3.31 -0.15
CA GLY A 281 12.20 3.72 -0.12
C GLY A 281 11.83 4.86 -1.04
N LEU A 282 12.76 5.34 -1.88
CA LEU A 282 12.34 6.01 -3.10
C LEU A 282 11.90 4.99 -4.16
N ILE A 283 12.27 3.71 -4.01
CA ILE A 283 11.90 2.63 -4.91
C ILE A 283 10.69 1.87 -4.34
N ARG A 284 9.62 1.77 -5.14
CA ARG A 284 8.32 1.23 -4.74
C ARG A 284 8.10 -0.15 -5.39
N PRO A 285 7.32 -1.05 -4.78
CA PRO A 285 6.64 -2.14 -5.50
C PRO A 285 5.85 -1.62 -6.72
N GLY A 286 5.93 -2.31 -7.85
CA GLY A 286 5.25 -1.92 -9.10
C GLY A 286 6.10 -1.01 -10.00
N GLU A 287 5.43 -0.11 -10.74
CA GLU A 287 6.08 0.83 -11.67
C GLU A 287 6.89 1.89 -10.91
N ASN A 288 8.12 2.11 -11.36
CA ASN A 288 9.03 3.16 -10.93
C ASN A 288 9.56 3.92 -12.14
N ARG A 289 10.10 5.12 -11.92
CA ARG A 289 10.59 6.01 -12.97
C ARG A 289 11.95 6.58 -12.59
N MET A 290 12.95 6.32 -13.43
CA MET A 290 14.25 6.98 -13.40
C MET A 290 14.27 8.07 -14.47
N THR A 291 14.35 9.34 -14.06
CA THR A 291 14.43 10.48 -14.97
C THR A 291 15.85 11.03 -14.98
N LEU A 292 16.42 11.15 -16.19
CA LEU A 292 17.68 11.85 -16.45
C LEU A 292 17.31 13.24 -16.97
N ALA A 293 17.67 14.28 -16.22
CA ALA A 293 17.52 15.68 -16.63
C ALA A 293 18.91 16.27 -16.89
N VAL A 294 19.09 16.86 -18.07
CA VAL A 294 20.40 17.26 -18.61
C VAL A 294 20.40 18.76 -18.85
N SER A 295 21.37 19.47 -18.30
CA SER A 295 21.60 20.90 -18.55
C SER A 295 23.03 21.14 -19.00
N THR A 296 23.22 21.92 -20.06
CA THR A 296 24.53 22.24 -20.63
C THR A 296 24.99 23.65 -20.28
N PHE A 297 26.30 23.82 -20.16
CA PHE A 297 26.92 25.09 -19.83
C PHE A 297 28.22 25.29 -20.63
N PRO A 298 28.47 26.47 -21.20
CA PRO A 298 29.78 26.82 -21.74
C PRO A 298 30.81 26.95 -20.62
N LYS A 299 32.03 26.48 -20.86
CA LYS A 299 33.17 26.61 -19.93
C LYS A 299 33.48 28.08 -19.56
N GLY A 300 33.10 29.04 -20.42
CA GLY A 300 33.17 30.49 -20.19
C GLY A 300 31.98 31.12 -19.45
N GLY A 301 30.97 30.34 -19.03
CA GLY A 301 29.96 30.76 -18.05
C GLY A 301 28.79 31.64 -18.54
N ARG A 302 28.63 31.90 -19.84
CA ARG A 302 27.42 32.57 -20.39
C ARG A 302 26.91 31.91 -21.67
N GLY A 303 25.64 31.52 -21.67
CA GLY A 303 24.94 30.86 -22.78
C GLY A 303 24.49 29.44 -22.44
N GLN A 304 23.77 28.83 -23.38
CA GLN A 304 23.47 27.38 -23.43
C GLN A 304 24.19 26.79 -24.64
N ILE A 305 24.55 25.51 -24.62
CA ILE A 305 25.18 24.83 -25.77
C ILE A 305 24.31 23.63 -26.18
N GLY A 306 23.84 23.61 -27.41
CA GLY A 306 23.14 22.43 -27.94
C GLY A 306 24.07 21.22 -28.06
N GLY A 307 23.52 20.04 -28.34
CA GLY A 307 24.32 18.82 -28.49
C GLY A 307 23.48 17.55 -28.48
N SER A 308 24.10 16.41 -28.21
CA SER A 308 23.39 15.19 -27.81
C SER A 308 24.02 14.54 -26.60
N LEU A 309 23.18 13.91 -25.77
CA LEU A 309 23.60 12.98 -24.73
C LEU A 309 23.17 11.58 -25.13
N ARG A 310 24.10 10.63 -25.14
CA ARG A 310 23.83 9.22 -25.40
C ARG A 310 23.97 8.42 -24.11
N ILE A 311 22.98 7.58 -23.83
CA ILE A 311 23.08 6.51 -22.82
C ILE A 311 23.41 5.20 -23.54
N LEU A 312 24.44 4.49 -23.05
CA LEU A 312 24.92 3.25 -23.67
C LEU A 312 24.33 2.00 -22.97
N ASP A 313 24.36 0.82 -23.62
CA ASP A 313 23.75 -0.43 -23.11
C ASP A 313 24.46 -1.04 -21.90
N GLU A 314 25.67 -0.58 -21.60
CA GLU A 314 26.36 -0.86 -20.33
C GLU A 314 25.73 -0.12 -19.14
N SER A 315 24.77 0.77 -19.37
CA SER A 315 24.02 1.45 -18.30
C SER A 315 23.07 0.50 -17.58
N PHE A 316 23.37 0.15 -16.33
CA PHE A 316 22.54 -0.76 -15.54
C PHE A 316 22.10 -0.19 -14.19
N LEU A 317 20.87 -0.55 -13.83
CA LEU A 317 20.24 -0.30 -12.55
C LEU A 317 20.26 -1.60 -11.73
N ARG A 318 21.14 -1.66 -10.72
CA ARG A 318 21.24 -2.79 -9.79
C ARG A 318 20.32 -2.59 -8.60
N LEU A 319 19.26 -3.39 -8.52
CA LEU A 319 18.31 -3.40 -7.40
C LEU A 319 18.64 -4.53 -6.44
N GLN A 320 19.03 -4.20 -5.21
CA GLN A 320 19.19 -5.17 -4.12
C GLN A 320 17.83 -5.42 -3.48
N TYR A 321 17.48 -6.69 -3.25
CA TYR A 321 16.18 -7.04 -2.68
C TYR A 321 16.22 -8.18 -1.66
N LEU A 322 15.25 -8.16 -0.76
CA LEU A 322 14.79 -9.30 0.03
C LEU A 322 13.54 -9.88 -0.64
N SER A 323 13.47 -11.20 -0.76
CA SER A 323 12.24 -11.90 -1.17
C SER A 323 11.19 -11.84 -0.05
N ALA A 324 9.91 -11.67 -0.39
CA ALA A 324 8.78 -11.65 0.55
C ALA A 324 8.69 -12.91 1.43
N SER A 325 9.31 -14.01 1.00
CA SER A 325 9.50 -15.23 1.79
C SER A 325 10.24 -15.00 3.11
N ASP A 326 11.17 -14.03 3.19
CA ASP A 326 12.18 -13.98 4.24
C ASP A 326 11.95 -12.93 5.32
N VAL A 327 10.77 -12.32 5.32
CA VAL A 327 10.34 -11.36 6.35
C VAL A 327 10.22 -12.04 7.71
N ARG A 328 10.92 -11.46 8.69
CA ARG A 328 11.01 -11.89 10.09
C ARG A 328 10.43 -10.81 11.01
N LEU A 329 10.18 -11.17 12.27
CA LEU A 329 9.63 -10.27 13.27
C LEU A 329 10.54 -9.06 13.58
N LYS A 330 11.87 -9.19 13.42
CA LYS A 330 12.78 -8.04 13.49
C LYS A 330 12.50 -7.00 12.40
N ASP A 331 12.09 -7.43 11.21
CA ASP A 331 11.90 -6.56 10.04
C ASP A 331 10.65 -5.67 10.17
N VAL A 332 9.75 -5.98 11.12
CA VAL A 332 8.70 -5.07 11.64
C VAL A 332 9.31 -3.71 11.98
N GLY A 333 10.53 -3.71 12.50
CA GLY A 333 11.22 -2.51 12.97
C GLY A 333 11.46 -1.47 11.90
N ALA A 334 11.67 -1.87 10.64
CA ALA A 334 11.87 -0.90 9.57
C ALA A 334 10.58 -0.11 9.23
N PHE A 335 9.41 -0.67 9.54
CA PHE A 335 8.13 0.01 9.42
C PHE A 335 7.83 0.91 10.63
N LEU A 336 8.33 0.57 11.83
CA LEU A 336 8.11 1.32 13.08
C LEU A 336 9.15 2.41 13.37
N ASP A 337 10.41 2.21 12.98
CA ASP A 337 11.56 3.01 13.43
C ASP A 337 12.13 3.94 12.32
N ARG A 338 11.22 4.53 11.53
CA ARG A 338 11.49 5.72 10.68
C ARG A 338 12.46 5.56 9.50
N SER A 339 12.64 4.35 8.96
CA SER A 339 13.62 4.16 7.88
C SER A 339 13.28 4.95 6.59
N LEU A 340 12.00 5.08 6.24
CA LEU A 340 11.55 5.60 4.94
C LEU A 340 10.26 6.43 5.07
N PRO A 341 10.00 7.42 4.18
CA PRO A 341 8.69 8.06 4.02
C PRO A 341 8.04 7.70 2.67
N THR A 342 6.83 7.12 2.66
CA THR A 342 6.02 7.07 1.43
C THR A 342 4.52 6.96 1.67
N GLU A 343 3.74 7.41 0.68
CA GLU A 343 2.32 7.10 0.52
C GLU A 343 2.12 5.59 0.33
N GLY A 344 1.00 5.06 0.83
CA GLY A 344 0.68 3.62 0.73
C GLY A 344 1.16 2.76 1.91
N GLU A 345 1.74 3.36 2.94
CA GLU A 345 2.08 2.70 4.22
C GLU A 345 0.97 2.90 5.28
N ASP A 346 -0.28 2.83 4.85
CA ASP A 346 -1.44 2.90 5.73
C ASP A 346 -1.52 1.65 6.64
N LEU A 347 -2.05 1.81 7.85
CA LEU A 347 -2.13 0.75 8.86
C LEU A 347 -3.58 0.37 9.18
N ALA A 348 -3.90 -0.92 9.09
CA ALA A 348 -5.14 -1.49 9.60
C ALA A 348 -4.85 -2.32 10.84
N VAL A 349 -5.39 -1.94 11.99
CA VAL A 349 -5.36 -2.74 13.22
C VAL A 349 -6.69 -3.44 13.37
N VAL A 350 -6.67 -4.77 13.47
CA VAL A 350 -7.84 -5.63 13.50
C VAL A 350 -8.00 -6.20 14.92
N LEU A 351 -9.05 -5.78 15.60
CA LEU A 351 -9.43 -6.21 16.95
C LEU A 351 -10.56 -7.25 16.89
N PRO A 352 -10.68 -8.17 17.87
CA PRO A 352 -11.89 -8.98 18.01
C PRO A 352 -13.12 -8.09 18.23
N GLY A 353 -14.33 -8.58 17.90
CA GLY A 353 -15.57 -7.80 18.05
C GLY A 353 -15.97 -7.44 19.49
N ARG A 354 -15.23 -7.94 20.49
CA ARG A 354 -15.36 -7.62 21.93
C ARG A 354 -13.96 -7.53 22.57
N PRO A 355 -13.21 -6.44 22.33
CA PRO A 355 -11.86 -6.31 22.85
C PRO A 355 -11.86 -5.92 24.34
N GLU A 356 -10.88 -6.42 25.08
CA GLU A 356 -10.56 -6.02 26.45
C GLU A 356 -9.67 -4.77 26.49
N PRO A 357 -9.60 -4.05 27.64
CA PRO A 357 -8.84 -2.79 27.75
C PRO A 357 -7.38 -2.90 27.29
N GLU A 358 -6.73 -4.02 27.57
CA GLU A 358 -5.34 -4.31 27.22
C GLU A 358 -5.19 -4.54 25.71
N GLU A 359 -6.20 -5.11 25.04
CA GLU A 359 -6.24 -5.26 23.57
C GLU A 359 -6.43 -3.88 22.91
N ILE A 360 -7.28 -3.02 23.48
CA ILE A 360 -7.47 -1.64 23.03
C ILE A 360 -6.18 -0.82 23.21
N LEU A 361 -5.50 -0.95 24.36
CA LEU A 361 -4.23 -0.29 24.62
C LEU A 361 -3.13 -0.80 23.68
N ALA A 362 -3.08 -2.10 23.40
CA ALA A 362 -2.15 -2.68 22.43
C ALA A 362 -2.37 -2.13 21.01
N ALA A 363 -3.62 -1.94 20.60
CA ALA A 363 -3.94 -1.29 19.32
C ALA A 363 -3.52 0.18 19.30
N LEU A 364 -3.72 0.92 20.40
CA LEU A 364 -3.29 2.31 20.53
C LEU A 364 -1.76 2.45 20.47
N GLU A 365 -1.01 1.63 21.20
CA GLU A 365 0.46 1.62 21.17
C GLU A 365 1.00 1.33 19.76
N MET A 366 0.44 0.34 19.06
CA MET A 366 0.80 0.04 17.68
C MET A 366 0.53 1.24 16.74
N ALA A 367 -0.66 1.84 16.83
CA ALA A 367 -1.03 3.00 16.02
C ALA A 367 -0.16 4.23 16.32
N MET A 368 0.10 4.51 17.61
CA MET A 368 0.93 5.64 18.05
C MET A 368 2.39 5.47 17.66
N LYS A 369 2.96 4.26 17.72
CA LYS A 369 4.31 3.99 17.21
C LYS A 369 4.39 4.19 15.69
N TRP A 370 3.40 3.70 14.94
CA TRP A 370 3.32 3.85 13.49
C TRP A 370 3.21 5.32 13.06
N TYR A 371 2.50 6.13 13.84
CA TYR A 371 2.30 7.56 13.57
C TYR A 371 3.44 8.46 14.08
N GLY A 372 4.02 8.15 15.25
CA GLY A 372 4.94 8.99 16.04
C GLY A 372 6.35 9.22 15.46
N GLY A 373 6.50 9.17 14.14
CA GLY A 373 7.78 9.26 13.46
C GLY A 373 7.84 10.11 12.19
N ARG A 374 6.72 10.68 11.71
CA ARG A 374 6.69 11.42 10.43
C ARG A 374 6.27 12.88 10.58
N THR A 375 6.93 13.74 9.82
CA THR A 375 6.72 15.20 9.81
C THR A 375 5.78 15.67 8.69
N PHE A 376 5.55 14.86 7.65
CA PHE A 376 4.68 15.19 6.51
C PHE A 376 3.98 13.95 5.95
N GLY A 377 2.75 14.13 5.46
CA GLY A 377 1.91 13.10 4.82
C GLY A 377 0.66 12.73 5.63
N GLN A 378 -0.47 12.44 4.95
CA GLN A 378 -1.66 11.86 5.56
C GLN A 378 -1.52 10.33 5.60
N ILE A 379 -1.16 9.77 6.77
CA ILE A 379 -1.24 8.32 7.01
C ILE A 379 -2.67 8.00 7.46
N ARG A 380 -3.30 6.98 6.88
CA ARG A 380 -4.59 6.47 7.37
C ARG A 380 -4.36 5.29 8.30
N VAL A 381 -4.76 5.44 9.56
CA VAL A 381 -4.92 4.31 10.49
C VAL A 381 -6.40 3.94 10.54
N ARG A 382 -6.73 2.67 10.26
CA ARG A 382 -8.07 2.10 10.46
C ARG A 382 -8.04 1.12 11.63
N ILE A 383 -9.02 1.22 12.53
CA ILE A 383 -9.34 0.17 13.50
C ILE A 383 -10.54 -0.59 12.96
N LEU A 384 -10.43 -1.90 12.82
CA LEU A 384 -11.42 -2.76 12.15
C LEU A 384 -11.73 -4.00 13.01
N THR A 385 -12.87 -4.64 12.78
CA THR A 385 -13.09 -6.04 13.14
C THR A 385 -12.67 -6.95 11.97
N PRO A 386 -12.48 -8.27 12.16
CA PRO A 386 -12.02 -9.15 11.08
C PRO A 386 -13.00 -9.21 9.90
N GLU A 387 -14.29 -9.02 10.17
CA GLU A 387 -15.38 -9.04 9.19
C GLU A 387 -15.41 -7.79 8.30
N MET A 388 -14.73 -6.72 8.72
CA MET A 388 -14.57 -5.47 7.95
C MET A 388 -13.30 -5.46 7.08
N VAL A 389 -12.51 -6.55 7.06
CA VAL A 389 -11.28 -6.62 6.25
C VAL A 389 -11.61 -7.06 4.83
N ASP A 390 -11.67 -6.09 3.93
CA ASP A 390 -12.00 -6.25 2.52
C ASP A 390 -10.78 -6.25 1.59
N SER A 391 -11.02 -6.34 0.28
CA SER A 391 -9.98 -6.28 -0.75
C SER A 391 -9.26 -4.93 -0.82
N GLU A 392 -9.92 -3.81 -0.50
CA GLU A 392 -9.25 -2.49 -0.42
C GLU A 392 -8.26 -2.47 0.74
N THR A 393 -8.69 -2.92 1.92
CA THR A 393 -7.86 -3.02 3.12
C THR A 393 -6.65 -3.89 2.86
N ALA A 394 -6.85 -5.07 2.25
CA ALA A 394 -5.73 -5.94 1.87
C ALA A 394 -4.77 -5.27 0.87
N ARG A 395 -5.27 -4.65 -0.19
CA ARG A 395 -4.42 -4.03 -1.23
C ARG A 395 -3.65 -2.80 -0.72
N CYS A 396 -4.26 -1.98 0.12
CA CYS A 396 -3.74 -0.66 0.47
C CYS A 396 -2.99 -0.62 1.81
N PHE A 397 -3.41 -1.41 2.81
CA PHE A 397 -2.94 -1.30 4.19
C PHE A 397 -1.99 -2.44 4.56
N HIS A 398 -1.03 -2.17 5.45
CA HIS A 398 -0.41 -3.19 6.29
C HIS A 398 -1.42 -3.60 7.37
N THR A 399 -1.53 -4.88 7.73
CA THR A 399 -2.56 -5.35 8.68
C THR A 399 -1.95 -6.04 9.90
N VAL A 400 -2.35 -5.58 11.07
CA VAL A 400 -2.02 -6.18 12.36
C VAL A 400 -3.30 -6.76 12.96
N TYR A 401 -3.41 -8.08 12.99
CA TYR A 401 -4.42 -8.77 13.77
C TYR A 401 -3.94 -8.88 15.21
N LEU A 402 -4.72 -8.39 16.17
CA LEU A 402 -4.39 -8.53 17.57
C LEU A 402 -5.61 -8.85 18.43
N GLY A 403 -5.40 -9.72 19.42
CA GLY A 403 -6.43 -10.14 20.37
C GLY A 403 -6.32 -11.60 20.76
N ARG A 404 -7.16 -12.01 21.71
CA ARG A 404 -7.18 -13.36 22.28
C ARG A 404 -7.50 -14.42 21.23
N ARG A 405 -6.77 -15.53 21.29
CA ARG A 405 -6.83 -16.63 20.33
C ARG A 405 -8.25 -17.16 20.14
N SER A 406 -9.02 -17.26 21.22
CA SER A 406 -10.40 -17.72 21.23
C SER A 406 -11.40 -16.79 20.53
N LEU A 407 -11.04 -15.52 20.31
CA LEU A 407 -11.89 -14.50 19.68
C LEU A 407 -11.46 -14.13 18.25
N LEU A 408 -10.31 -14.64 17.78
CA LEU A 408 -9.86 -14.43 16.42
C LEU A 408 -10.41 -15.51 15.47
N PRO A 409 -10.85 -15.16 14.24
CA PRO A 409 -11.37 -16.14 13.30
C PRO A 409 -10.34 -17.21 12.95
N LEU A 410 -10.80 -18.46 12.85
CA LEU A 410 -9.97 -19.60 12.47
C LEU A 410 -9.13 -19.36 11.18
N PRO A 411 -9.65 -18.74 10.09
CA PRO A 411 -8.84 -18.44 8.91
C PRO A 411 -7.64 -17.52 9.17
N VAL A 412 -7.72 -16.60 10.14
CA VAL A 412 -6.59 -15.77 10.58
C VAL A 412 -5.55 -16.66 11.26
N LEU A 413 -5.96 -17.47 12.23
CA LEU A 413 -5.07 -18.37 12.97
C LEU A 413 -4.38 -19.39 12.02
N GLU A 414 -5.10 -19.93 11.05
CA GLU A 414 -4.57 -20.82 10.00
C GLU A 414 -3.51 -20.11 9.13
N ALA A 415 -3.82 -18.92 8.60
CA ALA A 415 -2.91 -18.14 7.74
C ALA A 415 -1.58 -17.84 8.43
N PHE A 416 -1.63 -17.49 9.71
CA PHE A 416 -0.44 -17.24 10.54
C PHE A 416 0.24 -18.50 11.07
N ARG A 417 -0.34 -19.71 10.86
CA ARG A 417 0.11 -20.98 11.47
C ARG A 417 0.28 -20.82 12.98
N SER A 418 -0.78 -20.30 13.60
CA SER A 418 -0.79 -19.89 14.99
C SER A 418 -0.89 -21.11 15.91
N GLU A 419 0.18 -21.35 16.65
CA GLU A 419 0.29 -22.40 17.67
C GLU A 419 -0.33 -21.91 18.99
N THR A 420 -0.89 -22.81 19.80
CA THR A 420 -1.43 -22.44 21.11
C THR A 420 -0.27 -22.07 22.04
N PRO A 421 -0.25 -20.86 22.63
CA PRO A 421 0.83 -20.47 23.53
C PRO A 421 0.79 -21.26 24.84
N PRO A 422 1.95 -21.68 25.39
CA PRO A 422 1.98 -22.30 26.70
C PRO A 422 1.86 -21.22 27.79
N GLY A 423 0.64 -21.01 28.29
CA GLY A 423 0.31 -20.07 29.35
C GLY A 423 -0.07 -18.67 28.85
N ASP A 424 0.30 -17.65 29.62
CA ASP A 424 0.06 -16.21 29.40
C ASP A 424 0.90 -15.58 28.26
N LYS A 425 1.54 -16.40 27.43
CA LYS A 425 2.54 -15.94 26.47
C LYS A 425 1.90 -15.35 25.22
N GLY A 426 2.42 -14.22 24.75
CA GLY A 426 2.08 -13.67 23.45
C GLY A 426 2.74 -14.48 22.33
N PHE A 427 1.95 -15.04 21.43
CA PHE A 427 2.38 -15.56 20.14
C PHE A 427 2.43 -14.43 19.10
N LEU A 428 3.59 -14.30 18.46
CA LEU A 428 3.81 -13.40 17.34
C LEU A 428 4.00 -14.21 16.05
N SER A 429 3.41 -13.77 14.94
CA SER A 429 3.78 -14.25 13.60
C SER A 429 3.65 -13.18 12.53
N ALA A 430 4.58 -13.18 11.58
CA ALA A 430 4.60 -12.25 10.46
C ALA A 430 4.70 -12.94 9.10
N PHE A 431 4.20 -12.26 8.06
CA PHE A 431 4.50 -12.54 6.65
C PHE A 431 4.21 -11.33 5.75
N VAL A 432 4.53 -11.45 4.47
CA VAL A 432 4.09 -10.54 3.40
C VAL A 432 3.16 -11.28 2.45
N ASP A 433 2.10 -10.60 2.04
CA ASP A 433 1.07 -11.12 1.15
C ASP A 433 1.40 -10.84 -0.34
N PRO A 434 0.61 -11.34 -1.31
CA PRO A 434 0.82 -11.10 -2.74
C PRO A 434 0.85 -9.62 -3.16
N TYR A 435 0.22 -8.71 -2.41
CA TYR A 435 0.26 -7.26 -2.66
C TYR A 435 1.52 -6.58 -2.14
N GLY A 436 2.45 -7.34 -1.54
CA GLY A 436 3.63 -6.78 -0.87
C GLY A 436 3.32 -6.16 0.49
N LYS A 437 2.10 -6.35 1.02
CA LYS A 437 1.68 -5.77 2.30
C LYS A 437 2.07 -6.68 3.46
N PHE A 438 2.48 -6.03 4.54
CA PHE A 438 2.89 -6.72 5.76
C PHE A 438 1.67 -7.19 6.54
N ARG A 439 1.74 -8.42 7.03
CA ARG A 439 0.72 -9.07 7.87
C ARG A 439 1.35 -9.52 9.16
N LEU A 440 0.79 -9.09 10.29
CA LEU A 440 1.21 -9.43 11.64
C LEU A 440 0.04 -10.02 12.42
N LEU A 441 0.33 -11.03 13.24
CA LEU A 441 -0.55 -11.54 14.28
C LEU A 441 0.14 -11.36 15.63
N VAL A 442 -0.57 -10.79 16.59
CA VAL A 442 -0.23 -10.75 18.01
C VAL A 442 -1.39 -11.36 18.80
N THR A 443 -1.24 -12.58 19.32
CA THR A 443 -2.33 -13.27 20.01
C THR A 443 -1.85 -13.99 21.25
N SER A 444 -2.71 -14.17 22.24
CA SER A 444 -2.46 -14.97 23.44
C SER A 444 -3.78 -15.58 23.90
N ASP A 445 -3.77 -16.40 24.95
CA ASP A 445 -5.01 -16.83 25.59
C ASP A 445 -5.56 -15.74 26.55
N THR A 446 -4.75 -14.74 26.93
CA THR A 446 -5.14 -13.58 27.76
C THR A 446 -4.90 -12.23 27.07
N ALA A 447 -5.57 -11.16 27.50
CA ALA A 447 -5.42 -9.83 26.91
C ALA A 447 -4.08 -9.17 27.28
N GLU A 448 -3.57 -9.42 28.49
CA GLU A 448 -2.26 -8.97 28.96
C GLU A 448 -1.12 -9.57 28.13
N GLY A 449 -1.26 -10.84 27.71
CA GLY A 449 -0.29 -11.51 26.83
C GLY A 449 -0.25 -10.88 25.43
N VAL A 450 -1.39 -10.38 24.93
CA VAL A 450 -1.45 -9.62 23.66
C VAL A 450 -0.72 -8.28 23.82
N LEU A 451 -1.03 -7.51 24.87
CA LEU A 451 -0.37 -6.24 25.16
C LEU A 451 1.14 -6.40 25.33
N SER A 452 1.59 -7.38 26.10
CA SER A 452 3.02 -7.67 26.26
C SER A 452 3.69 -8.08 24.94
N GLY A 453 2.98 -8.78 24.06
CA GLY A 453 3.45 -9.12 22.72
C GLY A 453 3.69 -7.87 21.86
N VAL A 454 2.75 -6.90 21.90
CA VAL A 454 2.90 -5.60 21.21
C VAL A 454 4.05 -4.79 21.80
N LEU A 455 4.10 -4.59 23.12
CA LEU A 455 5.14 -3.79 23.77
C LEU A 455 6.55 -4.35 23.49
N SER A 456 6.70 -5.66 23.41
CA SER A 456 7.98 -6.31 23.06
C SER A 456 8.40 -6.13 21.60
N LEU A 457 7.46 -5.83 20.69
CA LEU A 457 7.76 -5.36 19.33
C LEU A 457 8.08 -3.86 19.28
N MET A 458 7.58 -3.07 20.25
CA MET A 458 7.89 -1.63 20.33
C MET A 458 9.29 -1.37 20.91
N ASP A 459 9.80 -2.27 21.76
CA ASP A 459 11.18 -2.29 22.25
C ASP A 459 12.15 -2.72 21.14
N ARG A 460 13.02 -1.79 20.74
CA ARG A 460 14.02 -2.02 19.68
C ARG A 460 14.99 -3.14 20.05
N SER A 461 15.45 -3.22 21.30
CA SER A 461 16.44 -4.21 21.74
C SER A 461 15.90 -5.63 21.73
N LEU A 462 14.62 -5.82 22.08
CA LEU A 462 13.93 -7.10 21.99
C LEU A 462 13.63 -7.45 20.54
N ARG A 463 13.10 -6.49 19.76
CA ARG A 463 12.72 -6.71 18.37
C ARG A 463 13.89 -7.08 17.45
N GLU A 464 15.07 -6.47 17.59
CA GLU A 464 16.28 -6.87 16.83
C GLU A 464 16.67 -8.34 17.04
N ARG A 465 16.27 -8.93 18.17
CA ARG A 465 16.54 -10.34 18.52
C ARG A 465 15.49 -11.30 17.97
N LEU A 466 14.36 -10.81 17.46
CA LEU A 466 13.29 -11.61 16.86
C LEU A 466 13.62 -11.96 15.40
N ASP A 467 14.80 -12.57 15.18
CA ASP A 467 15.30 -12.99 13.87
C ASP A 467 14.62 -14.29 13.36
N MET A 468 13.30 -14.32 13.46
CA MET A 468 12.44 -15.49 13.24
C MET A 468 11.05 -15.04 12.74
N ARG A 469 10.32 -15.93 12.04
CA ARG A 469 8.96 -15.62 11.51
C ARG A 469 7.83 -15.77 12.54
N ARG A 470 8.12 -16.47 13.65
CA ARG A 470 7.19 -16.78 14.73
C ARG A 470 7.93 -16.79 16.06
N ALA A 471 7.34 -16.26 17.12
CA ALA A 471 7.94 -16.22 18.45
C ALA A 471 6.88 -16.35 19.55
N PHE A 472 7.28 -16.87 20.72
CA PHE A 472 6.51 -16.77 21.96
C PHE A 472 7.22 -15.78 22.89
N ILE A 473 6.46 -14.86 23.48
CA ILE A 473 6.95 -13.81 24.37
C ILE A 473 6.27 -13.96 25.73
N THR A 474 7.08 -14.04 26.78
CA THR A 474 6.60 -14.05 28.17
C THR A 474 6.48 -12.61 28.70
N PRO A 475 5.40 -12.24 29.40
CA PRO A 475 5.29 -10.95 30.08
C PRO A 475 6.45 -10.65 31.03
N GLY A 476 6.90 -9.40 31.04
CA GLY A 476 7.76 -8.81 32.09
C GLY A 476 9.20 -9.34 32.22
N ARG A 477 9.69 -10.23 31.35
CA ARG A 477 11.09 -10.71 31.42
C ARG A 477 11.98 -10.13 30.33
N THR A 478 12.98 -9.35 30.73
CA THR A 478 14.14 -9.01 29.90
C THR A 478 14.86 -10.29 29.47
N LEU A 479 14.92 -10.55 28.16
CA LEU A 479 15.51 -11.77 27.62
C LEU A 479 17.05 -11.76 27.84
N PRO A 480 17.67 -12.88 28.28
CA PRO A 480 19.10 -12.91 28.60
C PRO A 480 19.99 -12.71 27.37
N VAL A 481 21.14 -12.04 27.51
CA VAL A 481 22.11 -11.84 26.43
C VAL A 481 22.63 -13.20 25.93
N ARG A 482 22.64 -13.40 24.60
CA ARG A 482 23.00 -14.68 24.00
C ARG A 482 24.49 -14.95 24.15
N LYS A 483 24.88 -15.97 24.91
CA LYS A 483 26.12 -16.71 24.62
C LYS A 483 25.90 -17.53 23.35
N THR A 484 26.84 -17.43 22.42
CA THR A 484 26.81 -18.12 21.14
C THR A 484 27.02 -19.62 21.34
N GLU A 485 26.04 -20.42 20.93
CA GLU A 485 26.26 -21.79 20.46
C GLU A 485 25.10 -22.18 19.53
N ALA A 486 25.37 -23.11 18.62
CA ALA A 486 24.49 -23.46 17.52
C ALA A 486 24.15 -24.95 17.57
N THR A 487 22.87 -25.26 17.72
CA THR A 487 22.27 -26.58 17.42
C THR A 487 20.76 -26.45 17.28
N ASP A 488 20.16 -27.41 16.56
CA ASP A 488 18.71 -27.60 16.47
C ASP A 488 18.07 -27.78 17.84
N GLY A 489 16.83 -27.28 18.00
CA GLY A 489 16.00 -27.55 19.17
C GLY A 489 15.14 -26.36 19.61
N SER A 490 13.93 -26.67 20.09
CA SER A 490 13.00 -25.70 20.66
C SER A 490 13.58 -25.00 21.88
N VAL A 491 13.63 -23.66 21.87
CA VAL A 491 14.04 -22.87 23.04
C VAL A 491 12.83 -22.61 23.94
N THR A 492 12.62 -23.48 24.93
CA THR A 492 11.71 -23.24 26.04
C THR A 492 12.41 -22.48 27.17
N PHE A 493 11.98 -21.25 27.42
CA PHE A 493 12.41 -20.48 28.59
C PHE A 493 11.61 -20.90 29.84
N ARG A 494 12.32 -21.35 30.89
CA ARG A 494 11.84 -21.41 32.29
C ARG A 494 11.97 -20.04 32.94
#